data_AF-A0A7J4L935-F1
#
_entry.id   AF-A0A7J4L935-F1
#
_cell.length_a   1.000
_cell.length_b   1.000
_cell.length_c   1.000
_cell.angle_alpha   90.00
_cell.angle_beta   90.00
_cell.angle_gamma   90.00
#
_symmetry.space_group_name_H-M   'P 1'
#
loop_
_entity.id
_entity.type
_entity.pdbx_description
1 polymer ?
#
loop_
_entity_poly.entity_id
_entity_poly.type
_entity_poly.pdbx_seq_one_letter_code
_entity_poly.pdbx_strand_id
1 'polypeptide(L)'
;MKKITMPKYSYFLWLVLFISSAFALTIMTGGSIKAIPGSKDAVFPINLNNEENIAGFQLDINYSTNDLILIGIEPTSRLYNATIIFNNQPPIVKVAVLVNNEDSKILPGNGPILNLIFDVNDSAQSGDYEVNFDELVAVNISAIVLNVSDVRGLFRIVEPYDFEFLPPISTFENFTLQESATLPLKFTIANESGFVADESVLVRVYNLSLGIDNIYNASGAGDDYITIDEENSLYIINIHAGQLNMPKGNYDIDVSFDNYQLESVGFEILNKSNGLAKGKQK
;
A
#
# COMPACT_ATOMS: atom_id res chain seq x y z
N MET A 1 93.09 7.43 10.24
CA MET A 1 91.85 7.56 9.45
C MET A 1 91.66 6.30 8.62
N LYS A 2 90.64 5.49 8.91
CA LYS A 2 90.09 4.49 7.99
C LYS A 2 88.59 4.43 8.26
N LYS A 3 87.80 5.07 7.39
CA LYS A 3 86.33 5.08 7.43
C LYS A 3 85.85 3.68 7.03
N ILE A 4 85.08 3.03 7.91
CA ILE A 4 84.31 1.84 7.57
C ILE A 4 82.96 2.35 7.04
N THR A 5 82.72 2.17 5.75
CA THR A 5 81.43 2.46 5.10
C THR A 5 80.50 1.27 5.26
N MET A 6 79.36 1.45 5.92
CA MET A 6 78.25 0.49 5.96
C MET A 6 77.62 0.28 4.56
N PRO A 7 77.17 -0.93 4.22
CA PRO A 7 76.39 -1.14 3.00
C PRO A 7 74.95 -0.64 3.19
N LYS A 8 74.43 0.07 2.19
CA LYS A 8 73.02 0.47 2.12
C LYS A 8 72.17 -0.73 1.74
N TYR A 9 71.38 -1.25 2.67
CA TYR A 9 70.31 -2.21 2.36
C TYR A 9 69.19 -1.47 1.62
N SER A 10 69.09 -1.72 0.32
CA SER A 10 67.95 -1.31 -0.51
C SER A 10 66.80 -2.29 -0.27
N TYR A 11 65.89 -1.97 0.64
CA TYR A 11 64.65 -2.72 0.80
C TYR A 11 63.72 -2.41 -0.39
N PHE A 12 63.64 -3.35 -1.33
CA PHE A 12 62.65 -3.33 -2.40
C PHE A 12 61.32 -3.81 -1.78
N LEU A 13 60.46 -2.86 -1.38
CA LEU A 13 59.14 -3.16 -0.83
C LEU A 13 58.22 -3.59 -1.98
N TRP A 14 57.94 -4.89 -2.10
CA TRP A 14 56.87 -5.39 -2.96
C TRP A 14 55.52 -5.02 -2.32
N LEU A 15 54.90 -3.95 -2.81
CA LEU A 15 53.52 -3.62 -2.48
C LEU A 15 52.61 -4.63 -3.18
N VAL A 16 52.19 -5.68 -2.46
CA VAL A 16 51.11 -6.56 -2.92
C VAL A 16 49.80 -5.81 -2.70
N LEU A 17 49.27 -5.23 -3.77
CA LEU A 17 47.90 -4.72 -3.83
C LEU A 17 46.94 -5.91 -3.75
N PHE A 18 46.38 -6.16 -2.57
CA PHE A 18 45.16 -6.95 -2.45
C PHE A 18 44.03 -6.10 -3.02
N ILE A 19 43.64 -6.38 -4.26
CA ILE A 19 42.38 -5.90 -4.81
C ILE A 19 41.30 -6.73 -4.12
N SER A 20 40.70 -6.20 -3.05
CA SER A 20 39.44 -6.75 -2.57
C SER A 20 38.38 -6.35 -3.58
N SER A 21 37.94 -7.27 -4.44
CA SER A 21 36.68 -7.06 -5.15
C SER A 21 35.58 -7.08 -4.09
N ALA A 22 35.01 -5.91 -3.79
CA ALA A 22 33.70 -5.88 -3.18
C ALA A 22 32.76 -6.60 -4.17
N PHE A 23 32.24 -7.76 -3.76
CA PHE A 23 31.19 -8.40 -4.54
C PHE A 23 29.97 -7.49 -4.46
N ALA A 24 29.51 -6.99 -5.61
CA ALA A 24 28.25 -6.28 -5.71
C ALA A 24 27.13 -7.20 -5.17
N LEU A 25 26.46 -6.76 -4.11
CA LEU A 25 25.39 -7.55 -3.51
C LEU A 25 24.08 -7.23 -4.24
N THR A 26 23.48 -8.24 -4.86
CA THR A 26 22.11 -8.15 -5.37
C THR A 26 21.16 -8.62 -4.28
N ILE A 27 20.13 -7.82 -3.99
CA ILE A 27 19.14 -8.15 -2.96
C ILE A 27 17.74 -8.13 -3.59
N MET A 28 17.00 -9.22 -3.47
CA MET A 28 15.58 -9.29 -3.81
C MET A 28 14.77 -9.22 -2.51
N THR A 29 13.74 -8.38 -2.46
CA THR A 29 12.97 -8.17 -1.22
C THR A 29 11.48 -8.13 -1.49
N GLY A 30 10.72 -8.96 -0.78
CA GLY A 30 9.26 -8.94 -0.84
C GLY A 30 8.72 -7.70 -0.13
N GLY A 31 7.60 -7.18 -0.61
CA GLY A 31 6.93 -6.03 -0.03
C GLY A 31 6.37 -6.30 1.36
N SER A 32 5.82 -5.25 1.95
CA SER A 32 4.98 -5.34 3.14
C SER A 32 3.66 -4.66 2.84
N ILE A 33 2.56 -5.41 2.87
CA ILE A 33 1.23 -4.89 2.58
C ILE A 33 0.23 -5.33 3.65
N LYS A 34 -0.91 -4.63 3.71
CA LYS A 34 -2.06 -5.00 4.51
C LYS A 34 -3.27 -5.27 3.60
N ALA A 35 -4.12 -6.22 3.98
CA ALA A 35 -5.43 -6.47 3.38
C ALA A 35 -6.43 -6.93 4.47
N ILE A 36 -7.72 -6.95 4.16
CA ILE A 36 -8.76 -7.62 4.96
C ILE A 36 -9.28 -8.88 4.23
N PRO A 37 -9.93 -9.84 4.91
CA PRO A 37 -10.61 -10.96 4.25
C PRO A 37 -11.54 -10.48 3.13
N GLY A 38 -11.50 -11.16 1.98
CA GLY A 38 -12.30 -10.82 0.80
C GLY A 38 -11.74 -9.69 -0.09
N SER A 39 -10.64 -9.03 0.30
CA SER A 39 -9.99 -8.01 -0.53
C SER A 39 -9.64 -8.54 -1.92
N LYS A 40 -9.79 -7.68 -2.93
CA LYS A 40 -9.52 -7.99 -4.34
C LYS A 40 -8.34 -7.20 -4.88
N ASP A 41 -7.61 -7.81 -5.81
CA ASP A 41 -6.51 -7.16 -6.55
C ASP A 41 -5.43 -6.50 -5.66
N ALA A 42 -5.14 -7.07 -4.50
CA ALA A 42 -4.13 -6.56 -3.57
C ALA A 42 -2.72 -6.65 -4.20
N VAL A 43 -2.03 -5.52 -4.30
CA VAL A 43 -0.74 -5.39 -5.00
C VAL A 43 0.43 -5.60 -4.03
N PHE A 44 1.11 -6.73 -4.15
CA PHE A 44 2.30 -7.05 -3.39
C PHE A 44 3.57 -6.85 -4.24
N PRO A 45 4.43 -5.86 -3.94
CA PRO A 45 5.61 -5.59 -4.76
C PRO A 45 6.76 -6.56 -4.44
N ILE A 46 7.50 -6.99 -5.47
CA ILE A 46 8.84 -7.58 -5.34
C ILE A 46 9.86 -6.52 -5.74
N ASN A 47 10.74 -6.17 -4.81
CA ASN A 47 11.79 -5.19 -4.99
C ASN A 47 13.13 -5.84 -5.32
N LEU A 48 13.96 -5.10 -6.03
CA LEU A 48 15.32 -5.49 -6.35
C LEU A 48 16.26 -4.31 -6.10
N ASN A 49 17.34 -4.55 -5.37
CA ASN A 49 18.49 -3.68 -5.28
C ASN A 49 19.68 -4.36 -5.98
N ASN A 50 20.24 -3.72 -6.99
CA ASN A 50 21.37 -4.25 -7.77
C ASN A 50 22.32 -3.12 -8.18
N GLU A 51 23.62 -3.42 -8.21
CA GLU A 51 24.67 -2.47 -8.61
C GLU A 51 25.12 -2.66 -10.07
N GLU A 52 24.78 -3.79 -10.68
CA GLU A 52 25.10 -4.11 -12.07
C GLU A 52 23.86 -4.46 -12.90
N ASN A 53 23.98 -4.44 -14.23
CA ASN A 53 22.87 -4.80 -15.12
C ASN A 53 22.52 -6.29 -14.99
N ILE A 54 21.24 -6.61 -14.78
CA ILE A 54 20.73 -7.98 -14.74
C ILE A 54 20.04 -8.32 -16.07
N ALA A 55 20.37 -9.50 -16.63
CA ALA A 55 19.82 -10.02 -17.88
C ALA A 55 18.68 -11.03 -17.66
N GLY A 56 18.45 -11.45 -16.43
CA GLY A 56 17.31 -12.28 -16.11
C GLY A 56 17.44 -12.88 -14.73
N PHE A 57 16.34 -13.43 -14.25
CA PHE A 57 16.30 -14.19 -13.02
C PHE A 57 15.21 -15.25 -13.09
N GLN A 58 15.35 -16.27 -12.26
CA GLN A 58 14.28 -17.19 -11.91
C GLN A 58 14.13 -17.23 -10.40
N LEU A 59 12.91 -17.46 -9.92
CA LEU A 59 12.63 -17.76 -8.53
C LEU A 59 11.38 -18.62 -8.40
N ASP A 60 11.28 -19.30 -7.27
CA ASP A 60 10.08 -19.92 -6.76
C ASP A 60 9.46 -18.98 -5.70
N ILE A 61 8.14 -18.78 -5.76
CA ILE A 61 7.38 -17.98 -4.80
C ILE A 61 6.48 -18.92 -4.01
N ASN A 62 6.58 -18.83 -2.68
CA ASN A 62 5.83 -19.64 -1.74
C ASN A 62 5.01 -18.74 -0.80
N TYR A 63 3.72 -19.05 -0.64
CA TYR A 63 2.76 -18.27 0.15
C TYR A 63 1.62 -19.17 0.66
N SER A 64 0.80 -18.68 1.60
CA SER A 64 -0.37 -19.43 2.09
C SER A 64 -1.48 -19.46 1.04
N THR A 65 -1.66 -20.61 0.38
CA THR A 65 -2.71 -20.81 -0.64
C THR A 65 -4.11 -21.00 -0.07
N ASN A 66 -4.23 -21.16 1.26
CA ASN A 66 -5.53 -21.25 1.93
C ASN A 66 -6.17 -19.87 2.09
N ASP A 67 -5.33 -18.85 2.29
CA ASP A 67 -5.74 -17.49 2.65
C ASP A 67 -5.56 -16.51 1.49
N LEU A 68 -4.55 -16.73 0.63
CA LEU A 68 -4.21 -15.88 -0.50
C LEU A 68 -4.36 -16.64 -1.82
N ILE A 69 -4.82 -15.93 -2.85
CA ILE A 69 -5.01 -16.47 -4.20
C ILE A 69 -4.23 -15.58 -5.15
N LEU A 70 -3.14 -16.09 -5.74
CA LEU A 70 -2.41 -15.33 -6.76
C LEU A 70 -3.20 -15.33 -8.08
N ILE A 71 -3.69 -14.16 -8.48
CA ILE A 71 -4.47 -13.99 -9.71
C ILE A 71 -3.64 -13.44 -10.87
N GLY A 72 -2.50 -12.80 -10.60
CA GLY A 72 -1.64 -12.26 -11.64
C GLY A 72 -0.25 -11.85 -11.18
N ILE A 73 0.62 -11.63 -12.17
CA ILE A 73 1.95 -11.04 -11.99
C ILE A 73 2.11 -9.95 -13.05
N GLU A 74 2.40 -8.73 -12.63
CA GLU A 74 2.56 -7.58 -13.52
C GLU A 74 4.00 -7.04 -13.47
N PRO A 75 4.63 -6.77 -14.63
CA PRO A 75 5.91 -6.08 -14.68
C PRO A 75 5.77 -4.61 -14.29
N THR A 76 6.80 -4.08 -13.65
CA THR A 76 6.97 -2.63 -13.49
C THR A 76 7.73 -2.03 -14.68
N SER A 77 7.93 -0.71 -14.67
CA SER A 77 8.78 -0.02 -15.64
C SER A 77 10.25 -0.49 -15.63
N ARG A 78 10.72 -1.12 -14.55
CA ARG A 78 12.08 -1.72 -14.49
C ARG A 78 12.23 -3.01 -15.29
N LEU A 79 11.11 -3.59 -15.74
CA LEU A 79 11.06 -4.77 -16.61
C LEU A 79 10.48 -4.43 -18.00
N TYR A 80 10.75 -3.22 -18.50
CA TYR A 80 10.29 -2.82 -19.83
C TYR A 80 10.79 -3.81 -20.91
N ASN A 81 9.86 -4.34 -21.71
CA ASN A 81 10.11 -5.34 -22.76
C ASN A 81 10.79 -6.64 -22.29
N ALA A 82 10.72 -6.97 -20.99
CA ALA A 82 11.13 -8.28 -20.50
C ALA A 82 10.08 -9.35 -20.86
N THR A 83 10.54 -10.58 -21.13
CA THR A 83 9.66 -11.75 -21.24
C THR A 83 9.49 -12.35 -19.86
N ILE A 84 8.27 -12.43 -19.36
CA ILE A 84 7.94 -13.07 -18.09
C ILE A 84 7.16 -14.35 -18.39
N ILE A 85 7.62 -15.47 -17.83
CA ILE A 85 6.95 -16.76 -17.87
C ILE A 85 6.73 -17.20 -16.44
N PHE A 86 5.51 -17.60 -16.10
CA PHE A 86 5.22 -18.15 -14.78
C PHE A 86 4.24 -19.32 -14.88
N ASN A 87 4.33 -20.26 -13.94
CA ASN A 87 3.27 -21.24 -13.73
C ASN A 87 2.39 -20.78 -12.56
N ASN A 88 1.09 -20.62 -12.80
CA ASN A 88 0.16 -20.39 -11.69
C ASN A 88 -0.32 -21.74 -11.14
N GLN A 89 0.62 -22.57 -10.66
CA GLN A 89 0.32 -23.87 -10.05
C GLN A 89 0.75 -23.87 -8.58
N PRO A 90 -0.14 -23.47 -7.66
CA PRO A 90 0.14 -23.54 -6.23
C PRO A 90 0.51 -24.97 -5.77
N PRO A 91 1.33 -25.12 -4.71
CA PRO A 91 1.73 -24.10 -3.74
C PRO A 91 2.98 -23.30 -4.10
N ILE A 92 3.65 -23.63 -5.21
CA ILE A 92 4.89 -22.96 -5.63
C ILE A 92 4.71 -22.35 -7.01
N VAL A 93 4.78 -21.03 -7.07
CA VAL A 93 4.74 -20.26 -8.33
C VAL A 93 6.16 -20.02 -8.79
N LYS A 94 6.55 -20.64 -9.89
CA LYS A 94 7.83 -20.45 -10.57
C LYS A 94 7.70 -19.29 -11.51
N VAL A 95 8.62 -18.33 -11.40
CA VAL A 95 8.72 -17.16 -12.26
C VAL A 95 10.08 -17.16 -12.92
N ALA A 96 10.10 -17.01 -14.24
CA ALA A 96 11.30 -16.78 -15.02
C ALA A 96 11.15 -15.47 -15.79
N VAL A 97 12.12 -14.59 -15.63
CA VAL A 97 12.19 -13.31 -16.32
C VAL A 97 13.43 -13.29 -17.19
N LEU A 98 13.22 -13.11 -18.49
CA LEU A 98 14.28 -13.03 -19.48
C LEU A 98 14.29 -11.66 -20.14
N VAL A 99 15.47 -11.04 -20.11
CA VAL A 99 15.77 -9.85 -20.87
C VAL A 99 16.48 -10.28 -22.15
N ASN A 100 15.83 -10.10 -23.29
CA ASN A 100 16.36 -10.57 -24.57
C ASN A 100 17.28 -9.59 -25.31
N ASN A 101 17.30 -8.30 -24.96
CA ASN A 101 18.04 -7.26 -25.69
C ASN A 101 18.72 -6.25 -24.75
N GLU A 102 19.73 -5.52 -25.26
CA GLU A 102 20.41 -4.43 -24.54
C GLU A 102 19.46 -3.37 -23.97
N ASP A 103 18.28 -3.19 -24.58
CA ASP A 103 17.27 -2.22 -24.20
C ASP A 103 16.25 -2.73 -23.16
N SER A 104 16.27 -4.04 -22.82
CA SER A 104 15.36 -4.62 -21.83
C SER A 104 16.04 -4.97 -20.50
N LYS A 105 17.32 -4.63 -20.31
CA LYS A 105 18.10 -4.98 -19.11
C LYS A 105 17.59 -4.28 -17.87
N ILE A 106 17.65 -5.00 -16.75
CA ILE A 106 17.35 -4.42 -15.44
C ILE A 106 18.56 -3.60 -15.03
N LEU A 107 18.44 -2.28 -15.16
CA LEU A 107 19.50 -1.35 -14.80
C LEU A 107 19.77 -1.36 -13.28
N PRO A 108 20.99 -1.00 -12.85
CA PRO A 108 21.31 -0.73 -11.46
C PRO A 108 20.30 0.20 -10.80
N GLY A 109 19.96 -0.08 -9.55
CA GLY A 109 19.03 0.71 -8.78
C GLY A 109 18.26 -0.11 -7.76
N ASN A 110 17.44 0.60 -6.99
CA ASN A 110 16.57 0.05 -5.96
C ASN A 110 15.11 0.36 -6.30
N GLY A 111 14.22 -0.62 -6.13
CA GLY A 111 12.78 -0.43 -6.27
C GLY A 111 12.07 -1.66 -6.85
N PRO A 112 10.74 -1.57 -7.02
CA PRO A 112 9.92 -2.68 -7.45
C PRO A 112 10.25 -3.10 -8.88
N ILE A 113 10.24 -4.40 -9.13
CA ILE A 113 10.46 -5.01 -10.45
C ILE A 113 9.22 -5.78 -10.92
N LEU A 114 8.52 -6.46 -10.01
CA LEU A 114 7.27 -7.19 -10.26
C LEU A 114 6.23 -6.81 -9.22
N ASN A 115 4.96 -6.87 -9.59
CA ASN A 115 3.82 -6.81 -8.69
C ASN A 115 3.09 -8.15 -8.74
N LEU A 116 2.97 -8.82 -7.59
CA LEU A 116 2.09 -9.97 -7.43
C LEU A 116 0.70 -9.45 -7.09
N ILE A 117 -0.31 -9.92 -7.81
CA ILE A 117 -1.70 -9.50 -7.59
C ILE A 117 -2.41 -10.64 -6.87
N PHE A 118 -2.87 -10.36 -5.65
CA PHE A 118 -3.53 -11.33 -4.78
C PHE A 118 -4.99 -10.96 -4.54
N ASP A 119 -5.85 -11.98 -4.59
CA ASP A 119 -7.12 -11.96 -3.89
C ASP A 119 -6.93 -12.55 -2.49
N VAL A 120 -7.67 -12.04 -1.51
CA VAL A 120 -7.74 -12.60 -0.16
C VAL A 120 -9.03 -13.41 -0.03
N ASN A 121 -8.93 -14.62 0.50
CA ASN A 121 -10.09 -15.46 0.76
C ASN A 121 -11.01 -14.79 1.79
N ASP A 122 -12.33 -14.85 1.59
CA ASP A 122 -13.33 -14.32 2.54
C ASP A 122 -13.20 -14.97 3.93
N SER A 123 -12.73 -16.22 3.98
CA SER A 123 -12.50 -16.96 5.24
C SER A 123 -11.09 -16.82 5.80
N ALA A 124 -10.23 -16.02 5.18
CA ALA A 124 -8.86 -15.84 5.65
C ALA A 124 -8.85 -15.31 7.08
N GLN A 125 -7.91 -15.81 7.90
CA GLN A 125 -7.78 -15.35 9.27
C GLN A 125 -6.90 -14.10 9.36
N SER A 126 -7.11 -13.30 10.39
CA SER A 126 -6.17 -12.22 10.68
C SER A 126 -4.81 -12.80 11.07
N GLY A 127 -3.73 -12.17 10.60
CA GLY A 127 -2.39 -12.66 10.83
C GLY A 127 -1.35 -12.15 9.84
N ASP A 128 -0.11 -12.55 10.13
CA ASP A 128 1.06 -12.26 9.32
C ASP A 128 1.36 -13.47 8.42
N TYR A 129 1.24 -13.27 7.11
CA TYR A 129 1.48 -14.30 6.10
C TYR A 129 2.77 -13.99 5.34
N GLU A 130 3.71 -14.91 5.38
CA GLU A 130 5.00 -14.73 4.71
C GLU A 130 4.89 -15.06 3.21
N VAL A 131 5.52 -14.24 2.38
CA VAL A 131 5.77 -14.52 0.97
C VAL A 131 7.27 -14.72 0.81
N ASN A 132 7.67 -15.96 0.57
CA ASN A 132 9.05 -16.40 0.54
C ASN A 132 9.53 -16.63 -0.90
N PHE A 133 10.83 -16.45 -1.10
CA PHE A 133 11.49 -16.70 -2.38
C PHE A 133 12.47 -17.86 -2.22
N ASP A 134 12.28 -18.90 -3.03
CA ASP A 134 13.13 -20.08 -3.07
C ASP A 134 13.80 -20.19 -4.45
N GLU A 135 14.88 -20.98 -4.57
CA GLU A 135 15.54 -21.28 -5.85
C GLU A 135 15.91 -20.04 -6.70
N LEU A 136 16.19 -18.92 -6.01
CA LEU A 136 16.49 -17.64 -6.65
C LEU A 136 17.86 -17.66 -7.34
N VAL A 137 17.83 -17.49 -8.66
CA VAL A 137 19.04 -17.36 -9.49
C VAL A 137 18.90 -16.15 -10.39
N ALA A 138 19.87 -15.25 -10.36
CA ALA A 138 19.96 -14.12 -11.29
C ALA A 138 21.27 -14.16 -12.07
N VAL A 139 21.25 -13.63 -13.29
CA VAL A 139 22.42 -13.54 -14.17
C VAL A 139 22.60 -12.12 -14.68
N ASN A 140 23.85 -11.65 -14.78
CA ASN A 140 24.14 -10.38 -15.44
C ASN A 140 24.19 -10.52 -16.97
N ILE A 141 24.40 -9.39 -17.65
CA ILE A 141 24.52 -9.32 -19.12
C ILE A 141 25.71 -10.11 -19.70
N SER A 142 26.66 -10.54 -18.87
CA SER A 142 27.77 -11.42 -19.26
C SER A 142 27.49 -12.90 -18.97
N ALA A 143 26.24 -13.25 -18.65
CA ALA A 143 25.82 -14.59 -18.24
C ALA A 143 26.55 -15.14 -16.99
N ILE A 144 27.04 -14.24 -16.13
CA ILE A 144 27.63 -14.60 -14.84
C ILE A 144 26.49 -14.68 -13.82
N VAL A 145 26.43 -15.81 -13.10
CA VAL A 145 25.51 -15.99 -11.99
C VAL A 145 25.86 -15.04 -10.85
N LEU A 146 24.88 -14.29 -10.39
CA LEU A 146 25.02 -13.31 -9.32
C LEU A 146 24.82 -13.96 -7.96
N ASN A 147 25.53 -13.45 -6.95
CA ASN A 147 25.22 -13.76 -5.57
C ASN A 147 24.02 -12.90 -5.14
N VAL A 148 22.86 -13.54 -5.02
CA VAL A 148 21.61 -12.86 -4.66
C VAL A 148 21.24 -13.24 -3.24
N SER A 149 20.98 -12.24 -2.41
CA SER A 149 20.31 -12.43 -1.13
C SER A 149 18.83 -12.13 -1.28
N ASP A 150 17.98 -12.94 -0.67
CA ASP A 150 16.56 -12.70 -0.58
C ASP A 150 16.16 -12.20 0.81
N VAL A 151 15.11 -11.41 0.85
CA VAL A 151 14.42 -11.00 2.07
C VAL A 151 12.94 -11.27 1.82
N ARG A 152 12.38 -12.18 2.63
CA ARG A 152 10.95 -12.47 2.61
C ARG A 152 10.12 -11.19 2.75
N GLY A 153 8.95 -11.18 2.14
CA GLY A 153 7.98 -10.12 2.38
C GLY A 153 6.84 -10.58 3.28
N LEU A 154 6.02 -9.61 3.66
CA LEU A 154 4.96 -9.77 4.65
C LEU A 154 3.62 -9.32 4.08
N PHE A 155 2.67 -10.23 4.04
CA PHE A 155 1.29 -9.96 3.70
C PHE A 155 0.47 -10.03 4.99
N ARG A 156 0.07 -8.89 5.54
CA ARG A 156 -0.70 -8.84 6.78
C ARG A 156 -2.20 -8.82 6.46
N ILE A 157 -2.92 -9.85 6.91
CA ILE A 157 -4.39 -9.82 6.92
C ILE A 157 -4.81 -9.25 8.27
N VAL A 158 -5.58 -8.17 8.26
CA VAL A 158 -6.15 -7.59 9.47
C VAL A 158 -7.64 -7.94 9.55
N GLU A 159 -8.18 -7.93 10.76
CA GLU A 159 -9.62 -8.10 10.96
C GLU A 159 -10.39 -7.03 10.18
N PRO A 160 -11.51 -7.38 9.55
CA PRO A 160 -12.39 -6.39 8.95
C PRO A 160 -12.96 -5.49 10.05
N TYR A 161 -13.18 -4.22 9.70
CA TYR A 161 -13.87 -3.30 10.59
C TYR A 161 -15.39 -3.48 10.43
N ASP A 162 -16.09 -3.61 11.54
CA ASP A 162 -17.53 -3.46 11.59
C ASP A 162 -17.87 -1.97 11.48
N PHE A 163 -18.52 -1.60 10.38
CA PHE A 163 -18.94 -0.23 10.12
C PHE A 163 -20.46 -0.13 10.09
N GLU A 164 -21.01 0.90 10.73
CA GLU A 164 -22.43 1.20 10.64
C GLU A 164 -22.68 2.71 10.67
N PHE A 165 -23.45 3.22 9.70
CA PHE A 165 -24.06 4.54 9.82
C PHE A 165 -25.21 4.50 10.84
N LEU A 166 -25.13 5.38 11.82
CA LEU A 166 -26.10 5.46 12.91
C LEU A 166 -27.27 6.40 12.55
N PRO A 167 -28.42 6.25 13.21
CA PRO A 167 -29.50 7.23 13.13
C PRO A 167 -29.00 8.65 13.46
N PRO A 168 -29.55 9.69 12.82
CA PRO A 168 -30.74 9.65 11.97
C PRO A 168 -30.48 9.26 10.51
N ILE A 169 -29.26 9.30 9.97
CA ILE A 169 -29.10 9.06 8.54
C ILE A 169 -29.51 7.65 8.12
N SER A 170 -29.31 6.62 8.95
CA SER A 170 -29.75 5.26 8.60
C SER A 170 -31.25 5.01 8.70
N THR A 171 -32.05 5.97 9.18
CA THR A 171 -33.47 5.76 9.51
C THR A 171 -34.43 6.85 9.04
N PHE A 172 -33.95 8.04 8.65
CA PHE A 172 -34.81 9.14 8.22
C PHE A 172 -34.84 9.31 6.70
N GLU A 173 -36.05 9.23 6.14
CA GLU A 173 -36.29 9.59 4.73
C GLU A 173 -36.08 11.08 4.44
N ASN A 174 -36.20 11.98 5.44
CA ASN A 174 -36.00 13.42 5.28
C ASN A 174 -35.53 14.05 6.60
N PHE A 175 -34.64 15.04 6.51
CA PHE A 175 -34.21 15.84 7.66
C PHE A 175 -34.13 17.34 7.31
N THR A 176 -34.35 18.19 8.31
CA THR A 176 -34.25 19.65 8.18
C THR A 176 -33.10 20.16 9.03
N LEU A 177 -32.20 20.93 8.43
CA LEU A 177 -31.04 21.53 9.07
C LEU A 177 -31.25 23.02 9.25
N GLN A 178 -30.96 23.50 10.45
CA GLN A 178 -30.95 24.92 10.75
C GLN A 178 -29.68 25.61 10.25
N GLU A 179 -29.68 26.94 10.22
CA GLU A 179 -28.48 27.73 9.95
C GLU A 179 -27.45 27.38 11.03
N SER A 180 -26.25 26.98 10.58
CA SER A 180 -25.19 26.43 11.42
C SER A 180 -25.46 25.05 12.05
N ALA A 181 -26.49 24.31 11.63
CA ALA A 181 -26.62 22.91 12.03
C ALA A 181 -25.60 22.03 11.28
N THR A 182 -25.03 21.08 11.99
CA THR A 182 -24.17 20.04 11.45
C THR A 182 -25.00 19.01 10.68
N LEU A 183 -24.43 18.41 9.65
CA LEU A 183 -25.04 17.23 9.02
C LEU A 183 -25.27 16.18 10.12
N PRO A 184 -26.45 15.55 10.19
CA PRO A 184 -26.80 14.70 11.32
C PRO A 184 -26.28 13.28 11.05
N LEU A 185 -24.97 13.19 10.86
CA LEU A 185 -24.29 12.00 10.43
C LEU A 185 -23.43 11.50 11.58
N LYS A 186 -23.67 10.25 11.92
CA LYS A 186 -22.90 9.52 12.92
C LYS A 186 -22.61 8.16 12.35
N PHE A 187 -21.47 7.61 12.72
CA PHE A 187 -21.12 6.24 12.38
C PHE A 187 -20.29 5.63 13.49
N THR A 188 -20.22 4.31 13.52
CA THR A 188 -19.29 3.59 14.38
C THR A 188 -18.33 2.78 13.52
N ILE A 189 -17.11 2.64 14.01
CA ILE A 189 -16.11 1.72 13.48
C ILE A 189 -15.71 0.85 14.66
N ALA A 190 -15.83 -0.46 14.51
CA ALA A 190 -15.42 -1.42 15.53
C ALA A 190 -14.58 -2.54 14.91
N ASN A 191 -13.85 -3.25 15.75
CA ASN A 191 -13.20 -4.52 15.44
C ASN A 191 -13.48 -5.50 16.59
N GLU A 192 -12.81 -6.67 16.63
CA GLU A 192 -13.02 -7.64 17.72
C GLU A 192 -12.69 -7.08 19.12
N SER A 193 -11.85 -6.05 19.19
CA SER A 193 -11.49 -5.37 20.44
C SER A 193 -12.49 -4.28 20.86
N GLY A 194 -13.49 -3.98 20.03
CA GLY A 194 -14.52 -2.97 20.26
C GLY A 194 -14.34 -1.72 19.40
N PHE A 195 -14.80 -0.58 19.90
CA PHE A 195 -14.78 0.69 19.18
C PHE A 195 -13.34 1.10 18.82
N VAL A 196 -13.15 1.49 17.56
CA VAL A 196 -11.88 1.99 17.04
C VAL A 196 -11.93 3.50 17.08
N ALA A 197 -11.20 4.10 18.03
CA ALA A 197 -10.97 5.54 18.14
C ALA A 197 -9.63 5.90 17.49
N ASP A 198 -9.65 6.41 16.25
CA ASP A 198 -8.45 6.72 15.49
C ASP A 198 -8.61 8.02 14.68
N GLU A 199 -7.62 8.90 14.81
CA GLU A 199 -7.60 10.22 14.18
C GLU A 199 -7.38 10.17 12.66
N SER A 200 -6.91 9.04 12.13
CA SER A 200 -6.68 8.83 10.70
C SER A 200 -7.92 8.39 9.91
N VAL A 201 -9.07 8.23 10.58
CA VAL A 201 -10.36 8.06 9.89
C VAL A 201 -10.63 9.27 9.02
N LEU A 202 -10.96 9.01 7.75
CA LEU A 202 -11.26 10.04 6.76
C LEU A 202 -12.71 9.95 6.31
N VAL A 203 -13.37 11.10 6.20
CA VAL A 203 -14.68 11.26 5.58
C VAL A 203 -14.51 12.14 4.35
N ARG A 204 -14.88 11.61 3.18
CA ARG A 204 -14.93 12.35 1.93
C ARG A 204 -16.37 12.73 1.62
N VAL A 205 -16.62 13.99 1.30
CA VAL A 205 -17.93 14.50 0.88
C VAL A 205 -17.81 15.11 -0.51
N TYR A 206 -18.53 14.57 -1.50
CA TYR A 206 -18.32 14.95 -2.89
C TYR A 206 -19.58 14.99 -3.75
N ASN A 207 -19.53 15.86 -4.75
CA ASN A 207 -20.34 15.83 -5.97
C ASN A 207 -19.44 16.33 -7.11
N LEU A 208 -18.93 15.39 -7.90
CA LEU A 208 -17.99 15.68 -8.98
C LEU A 208 -18.63 16.50 -10.11
N SER A 209 -19.95 16.40 -10.30
CA SER A 209 -20.68 17.18 -11.32
C SER A 209 -20.78 18.67 -10.95
N LEU A 210 -20.71 18.98 -9.66
CA LEU A 210 -20.74 20.36 -9.13
C LEU A 210 -19.35 20.85 -8.74
N GLY A 211 -18.29 20.05 -8.98
CA GLY A 211 -16.91 20.40 -8.65
C GLY A 211 -16.61 20.41 -7.15
N ILE A 212 -17.38 19.67 -6.35
CA ILE A 212 -17.21 19.56 -4.90
C ILE A 212 -16.51 18.24 -4.58
N ASP A 213 -15.39 18.29 -3.87
CA ASP A 213 -14.66 17.12 -3.39
C ASP A 213 -13.82 17.51 -2.18
N ASN A 214 -14.32 17.25 -0.98
CA ASN A 214 -13.67 17.62 0.28
C ASN A 214 -13.39 16.37 1.11
N ILE A 215 -12.23 16.34 1.77
CA ILE A 215 -11.81 15.24 2.65
C ILE A 215 -11.50 15.84 4.01
N TYR A 216 -12.06 15.21 5.05
CA TYR A 216 -11.92 15.61 6.45
C TYR A 216 -11.36 14.42 7.24
N ASN A 217 -10.47 14.68 8.19
CA ASN A 217 -9.94 13.66 9.09
C ASN A 217 -10.45 13.88 10.53
N ALA A 218 -10.30 12.87 11.38
CA ALA A 218 -10.69 12.94 12.78
C ALA A 218 -9.59 13.55 13.69
N SER A 219 -8.42 13.93 13.13
CA SER A 219 -7.35 14.57 13.89
C SER A 219 -7.75 15.98 14.30
N GLY A 220 -7.83 16.23 15.60
CA GLY A 220 -8.31 17.49 16.22
C GLY A 220 -7.42 18.73 16.02
N ALA A 221 -6.74 18.86 14.88
CA ALA A 221 -5.95 20.03 14.54
C ALA A 221 -6.38 20.61 13.18
N GLY A 222 -7.26 21.61 13.24
CA GLY A 222 -7.50 22.52 12.12
C GLY A 222 -8.97 22.83 11.94
N ASP A 223 -9.83 21.83 12.01
CA ASP A 223 -11.27 21.99 11.86
C ASP A 223 -12.01 20.80 12.49
N ASP A 224 -12.86 21.03 13.52
CA ASP A 224 -13.59 20.00 14.28
C ASP A 224 -14.69 19.26 13.49
N TYR A 225 -14.51 19.03 12.18
CA TYR A 225 -15.52 18.46 11.30
C TYR A 225 -15.84 17.00 11.60
N ILE A 226 -14.96 16.27 12.30
CA ILE A 226 -15.21 14.92 12.77
C ILE A 226 -14.76 14.84 14.23
N THR A 227 -15.70 14.54 15.13
CA THR A 227 -15.41 14.30 16.54
C THR A 227 -15.45 12.82 16.84
N ILE A 228 -14.46 12.34 17.58
CA ILE A 228 -14.46 11.01 18.18
C ILE A 228 -15.16 11.12 19.54
N ASP A 229 -16.29 10.44 19.69
CA ASP A 229 -17.04 10.33 20.95
C ASP A 229 -16.82 8.94 21.53
N GLU A 230 -15.73 8.80 22.31
CA GLU A 230 -15.36 7.54 22.97
C GLU A 230 -16.38 7.09 24.02
N GLU A 231 -17.12 8.02 24.64
CA GLU A 231 -18.13 7.68 25.66
C GLU A 231 -19.32 6.94 25.03
N ASN A 232 -19.71 7.35 23.82
CA ASN A 232 -20.81 6.75 23.08
C ASN A 232 -20.35 5.81 21.95
N SER A 233 -19.05 5.52 21.85
CA SER A 233 -18.45 4.64 20.83
C SER A 233 -18.84 5.01 19.39
N LEU A 234 -18.78 6.29 19.05
CA LEU A 234 -19.17 6.78 17.73
C LEU A 234 -18.32 7.95 17.24
N TYR A 235 -18.36 8.17 15.93
CA TYR A 235 -17.89 9.37 15.28
C TYR A 235 -19.07 10.29 14.98
N ILE A 236 -18.89 11.59 15.19
CA ILE A 236 -19.86 12.63 14.86
C ILE A 236 -19.27 13.50 13.77
N ILE A 237 -19.96 13.61 12.64
CA ILE A 237 -19.56 14.52 11.57
C ILE A 237 -20.19 15.89 11.83
N ASN A 238 -19.39 16.87 12.21
CA ASN A 238 -19.80 18.25 12.48
C ASN A 238 -19.71 19.17 11.25
N ILE A 239 -19.88 18.63 10.06
CA ILE A 239 -19.82 19.44 8.84
C ILE A 239 -21.08 20.30 8.76
N HIS A 240 -20.94 21.62 8.84
CA HIS A 240 -22.07 22.55 8.81
C HIS A 240 -22.59 22.79 7.39
N ALA A 241 -23.88 22.54 7.14
CA ALA A 241 -24.49 22.72 5.82
C ALA A 241 -24.43 24.18 5.30
N GLY A 242 -24.29 25.16 6.19
CA GLY A 242 -24.09 26.57 5.85
C GLY A 242 -22.67 26.91 5.37
N GLN A 243 -21.64 26.25 5.93
CA GLN A 243 -20.22 26.51 5.65
C GLN A 243 -19.73 25.85 4.35
N LEU A 244 -20.46 24.84 3.87
CA LEU A 244 -19.96 23.92 2.86
C LEU A 244 -19.87 24.46 1.42
N ASN A 245 -20.35 25.67 1.10
CA ASN A 245 -20.53 26.13 -0.29
C ASN A 245 -21.22 25.11 -1.21
N MET A 246 -21.92 24.11 -0.66
CA MET A 246 -22.55 23.03 -1.40
C MET A 246 -23.86 23.54 -2.00
N PRO A 247 -23.96 23.66 -3.34
CA PRO A 247 -25.22 23.95 -4.01
C PRO A 247 -26.25 22.82 -3.81
N LYS A 248 -27.51 23.10 -4.16
CA LYS A 248 -28.54 22.07 -4.26
C LYS A 248 -28.06 20.93 -5.18
N GLY A 249 -28.15 19.69 -4.73
CA GLY A 249 -27.69 18.54 -5.52
C GLY A 249 -27.57 17.27 -4.68
N ASN A 250 -27.19 16.19 -5.36
CA ASN A 250 -26.90 14.91 -4.74
C ASN A 250 -25.44 14.86 -4.34
N TYR A 251 -25.13 14.30 -3.19
CA TYR A 251 -23.79 14.16 -2.68
C TYR A 251 -23.62 12.75 -2.15
N ASP A 252 -22.39 12.27 -2.21
CA ASP A 252 -22.00 11.00 -1.62
C ASP A 252 -20.99 11.27 -0.51
N ILE A 253 -21.05 10.44 0.52
CA ILE A 253 -20.13 10.46 1.67
C ILE A 253 -19.47 9.11 1.76
N ASP A 254 -18.16 9.08 1.53
CA ASP A 254 -17.35 7.89 1.75
C ASP A 254 -16.66 8.01 3.11
N VAL A 255 -16.72 6.94 3.91
CA VAL A 255 -15.84 6.79 5.07
C VAL A 255 -14.73 5.83 4.71
N SER A 256 -13.50 6.21 5.02
CA SER A 256 -12.33 5.35 4.82
C SER A 256 -11.42 5.34 6.04
N PHE A 257 -10.82 4.19 6.28
CA PHE A 257 -9.88 3.98 7.37
C PHE A 257 -8.84 2.94 6.97
N ASP A 258 -7.59 3.11 7.39
CA ASP A 258 -6.47 2.19 7.09
C ASP A 258 -6.27 1.88 5.58
N ASN A 259 -6.62 2.84 4.72
CA ASN A 259 -6.66 2.76 3.24
C ASN A 259 -7.79 1.90 2.64
N TYR A 260 -8.78 1.50 3.44
CA TYR A 260 -9.99 0.86 2.95
C TYR A 260 -11.15 1.86 2.92
N GLN A 261 -11.90 1.87 1.84
CA GLN A 261 -13.25 2.45 1.86
C GLN A 261 -14.16 1.48 2.62
N LEU A 262 -14.79 1.96 3.69
CA LEU A 262 -15.67 1.15 4.53
C LEU A 262 -17.07 1.12 3.92
N GLU A 263 -17.73 2.28 3.85
CA GLU A 263 -19.03 2.43 3.20
C GLU A 263 -19.20 3.81 2.56
N SER A 264 -20.21 3.91 1.68
CA SER A 264 -20.68 5.14 1.07
C SER A 264 -22.16 5.34 1.35
N VAL A 265 -22.56 6.55 1.76
CA VAL A 265 -23.98 6.94 1.86
C VAL A 265 -24.28 8.17 1.00
N GLY A 266 -25.35 8.07 0.23
CA GLY A 266 -25.85 9.17 -0.58
C GLY A 266 -26.82 10.06 0.19
N PHE A 267 -26.76 11.37 -0.05
CA PHE A 267 -27.77 12.32 0.41
C PHE A 267 -28.06 13.40 -0.63
N GLU A 268 -29.27 13.94 -0.60
CA GLU A 268 -29.67 15.04 -1.47
C GLU A 268 -29.90 16.32 -0.64
N ILE A 269 -29.32 17.44 -1.07
CA ILE A 269 -29.70 18.78 -0.63
C ILE A 269 -30.85 19.25 -1.50
N LEU A 270 -32.03 19.45 -0.92
CA LEU A 270 -33.29 19.76 -1.61
C LEU A 270 -33.54 21.26 -1.78
N ASN A 271 -33.19 22.05 -0.76
CA ASN A 271 -33.41 23.50 -0.73
C ASN A 271 -32.40 24.17 0.22
N LYS A 272 -32.04 25.43 -0.09
CA LYS A 272 -31.25 26.33 0.75
C LYS A 272 -31.98 27.68 0.81
N SER A 273 -32.51 28.05 1.98
CA SER A 273 -33.23 29.32 2.15
C SER A 273 -32.91 29.92 3.52
N ASN A 274 -32.43 31.17 3.55
CA ASN A 274 -32.13 31.91 4.78
C ASN A 274 -31.35 31.07 5.80
N GLY A 275 -30.22 30.50 5.37
CA GLY A 275 -29.35 29.70 6.24
C GLY A 275 -29.83 28.26 6.53
N LEU A 276 -31.10 27.94 6.31
CA LEU A 276 -31.65 26.59 6.49
C LEU A 276 -31.41 25.73 5.24
N ALA A 277 -30.98 24.49 5.45
CA ALA A 277 -30.89 23.47 4.40
C ALA A 277 -31.87 22.33 4.68
N LYS A 278 -32.54 21.81 3.65
CA LYS A 278 -33.33 20.58 3.75
C LYS A 278 -32.64 19.48 2.95
N GLY A 279 -32.58 18.27 3.50
CA GLY A 279 -32.01 17.14 2.80
C GLY A 279 -32.69 15.82 3.13
N LYS A 280 -32.29 14.78 2.40
CA LYS A 280 -32.74 13.41 2.60
C LYS A 280 -31.64 12.40 2.29
N GLN A 281 -31.68 11.26 2.97
CA GLN A 281 -30.91 10.10 2.53
C GLN A 281 -31.42 9.65 1.15
N LYS A 282 -30.51 9.18 0.31
CA LYS A 282 -30.82 8.62 -1.01
C LYS A 282 -30.91 7.11 -0.95
#